data_AF-A0A9E0BDP2-F1
#
_entry.id   AF-A0A9E0BDP2-F1
#
_cell.length_a   1.000
_cell.length_b   1.000
_cell.length_c   1.000
_cell.angle_alpha   90.00
_cell.angle_beta   90.00
_cell.angle_gamma   90.00
#
_symmetry.space_group_name_H-M   'P 1'
#
loop_
_entity.id
_entity.type
_entity.pdbx_description
1 polymer ?
#
loop_
_entity_poly.entity_id
_entity_poly.type
_entity_poly.pdbx_seq_one_letter_code
_entity_poly.pdbx_strand_id
1 'polypeptide(L)'
;DLVVKTKIVTAGNTQVNKMNRAASSIVKAESQSKMIGYLEDKLTEEEGSVYKRGRNAKSYTSAKNASISDYRRATGFEALMGYLYLSGQYERMCELIKDALDWLENDNKQA
;
A
#
# COMPACT_ATOMS: atom_id res chain seq x y z
N ASP A 1 6.12 5.79 -4.88
CA ASP A 1 6.64 7.11 -4.42
C ASP A 1 5.97 8.36 -5.05
N LEU A 2 5.99 8.54 -6.38
CA LEU A 2 5.47 9.78 -7.04
C LEU A 2 3.94 9.93 -7.00
N VAL A 3 3.19 8.82 -7.11
CA VAL A 3 1.71 8.83 -7.12
C VAL A 3 1.13 9.06 -5.71
N VAL A 4 1.81 8.54 -4.68
CA VAL A 4 1.43 8.72 -3.27
C VAL A 4 1.63 10.17 -2.81
N LYS A 5 2.76 10.80 -3.19
CA LYS A 5 2.99 12.24 -2.92
C LYS A 5 2.03 13.16 -3.68
N THR A 6 1.68 12.83 -4.92
CA THR A 6 0.79 13.66 -5.76
C THR A 6 -0.66 13.62 -5.29
N LYS A 7 -1.12 12.49 -4.75
CA LYS A 7 -2.52 12.26 -4.35
C LYS A 7 -2.84 12.68 -2.91
N ILE A 8 -1.87 12.62 -2.00
CA ILE A 8 -2.00 13.17 -0.63
C ILE A 8 -2.11 14.71 -0.63
N VAL A 9 -1.51 15.37 -1.62
CA VAL A 9 -1.57 16.84 -1.78
C VAL A 9 -2.91 17.32 -2.38
N THR A 10 -3.66 16.46 -3.09
CA THR A 10 -4.78 16.90 -3.94
C THR A 10 -6.19 16.53 -3.44
N ALA A 11 -6.35 15.68 -2.42
CA ALA A 11 -7.70 15.26 -1.99
C ALA A 11 -7.90 15.19 -0.46
N GLY A 12 -8.63 16.18 0.08
CA GLY A 12 -9.56 15.92 1.19
C GLY A 12 -9.17 16.39 2.60
N ASN A 13 -9.59 17.62 2.91
CA ASN A 13 -9.90 18.24 4.21
C ASN A 13 -9.95 17.34 5.48
N THR A 14 -8.81 16.80 5.91
CA THR A 14 -8.60 16.29 7.28
C THR A 14 -7.29 16.88 7.79
N GLN A 15 -7.23 17.21 9.09
CA GLN A 15 -6.13 17.95 9.71
C GLN A 15 -4.74 17.41 9.28
N VAL A 16 -4.04 18.21 8.46
CA VAL A 16 -2.82 17.88 7.70
C VAL A 16 -1.76 17.12 8.50
N ASN A 17 -1.65 17.39 9.80
CA ASN A 17 -0.69 16.74 10.70
C ASN A 17 -1.02 15.27 11.04
N LYS A 18 -2.30 14.88 11.11
CA LYS A 18 -2.69 13.47 11.32
C LYS A 18 -2.50 12.66 10.04
N MET A 19 -2.84 13.26 8.90
CA MET A 19 -2.65 12.68 7.57
C MET A 19 -1.17 12.47 7.26
N ASN A 20 -0.31 13.45 7.54
CA ASN A 20 1.14 13.32 7.30
C ASN A 20 1.80 12.28 8.20
N ARG A 21 1.36 12.09 9.45
CA ARG A 21 1.90 11.04 10.34
C ARG A 21 1.45 9.63 9.93
N ALA A 22 0.16 9.45 9.64
CA ALA A 22 -0.36 8.18 9.14
C ALA A 22 0.27 7.83 7.79
N ALA A 23 0.32 8.79 6.86
CA ALA A 23 0.99 8.64 5.58
C ALA A 23 2.47 8.26 5.77
N SER A 24 3.23 8.96 6.62
CA SER A 24 4.66 8.67 6.87
C SER A 24 4.93 7.27 7.41
N SER A 25 4.02 6.71 8.21
CA SER A 25 4.06 5.32 8.67
C SER A 25 3.75 4.33 7.53
N ILE A 26 2.79 4.67 6.66
CA ILE A 26 2.39 3.88 5.49
C ILE A 26 3.45 3.91 4.38
N VAL A 27 4.28 4.96 4.23
CA VAL A 27 5.28 5.02 3.13
C VAL A 27 6.47 4.09 3.35
N LYS A 28 6.62 3.49 4.54
CA LYS A 28 7.69 2.51 4.77
C LYS A 28 7.36 1.22 4.00
N ALA A 29 8.26 0.80 3.12
CA ALA A 29 8.10 -0.42 2.33
C ALA A 29 7.85 -1.67 3.21
N GLU A 30 8.43 -1.71 4.40
CA GLU A 30 8.18 -2.76 5.40
C GLU A 30 6.71 -2.77 5.86
N SER A 31 6.15 -1.60 6.20
CA SER A 31 4.75 -1.48 6.61
C SER A 31 3.79 -1.84 5.47
N GLN A 32 4.08 -1.42 4.23
CA GLN A 32 3.28 -1.81 3.06
C GLN A 32 3.36 -3.31 2.78
N SER A 33 4.54 -3.92 2.97
CA SER A 33 4.74 -5.35 2.82
C SER A 33 3.91 -6.15 3.84
N LYS A 34 3.88 -5.71 5.10
CA LYS A 34 3.04 -6.31 6.15
C LYS A 34 1.55 -6.16 5.83
N MET A 35 1.13 -4.94 5.47
CA MET A 35 -0.26 -4.63 5.11
C MET A 35 -0.77 -5.50 3.95
N ILE A 36 0.01 -5.62 2.86
CA ILE A 36 -0.43 -6.45 1.72
C ILE A 36 -0.38 -7.95 2.02
N GLY A 37 0.50 -8.39 2.93
CA GLY A 37 0.49 -9.77 3.43
C GLY A 37 -0.81 -10.12 4.15
N TYR A 38 -1.38 -9.18 4.91
CA TYR A 38 -2.70 -9.34 5.54
C TYR A 38 -3.85 -9.27 4.53
N LEU A 39 -3.76 -8.38 3.54
CA LEU A 39 -4.83 -8.16 2.57
C LEU A 39 -4.89 -9.23 1.47
N GLU A 40 -3.85 -10.03 1.24
CA GLU A 40 -3.73 -10.93 0.08
C GLU A 40 -4.94 -11.89 -0.04
N ASP A 41 -5.45 -12.40 1.08
CA ASP A 41 -6.63 -13.28 1.13
C ASP A 41 -7.98 -12.56 0.99
N LYS A 42 -7.97 -11.23 1.07
CA LYS A 42 -9.16 -10.37 0.95
C LYS A 42 -9.32 -9.75 -0.44
N LEU A 43 -8.34 -9.97 -1.31
CA LEU A 43 -8.37 -9.48 -2.69
C LEU A 43 -9.27 -10.36 -3.55
N THR A 44 -9.97 -9.74 -4.49
CA THR A 44 -10.60 -10.46 -5.60
C THR A 44 -9.53 -11.04 -6.53
N GLU A 45 -9.91 -11.97 -7.41
CA GLU A 45 -8.99 -12.55 -8.39
C GLU A 45 -8.36 -11.48 -9.31
N GLU A 46 -9.15 -10.48 -9.70
CA GLU A 46 -8.69 -9.35 -10.50
C GLU A 46 -7.70 -8.46 -9.74
N GLU A 47 -8.04 -8.07 -8.51
CA GLU A 47 -7.18 -7.30 -7.62
C GLU A 47 -5.84 -8.03 -7.36
N GLY A 48 -5.91 -9.33 -7.10
CA GLY A 48 -4.75 -10.19 -6.91
C GLY A 48 -3.88 -10.30 -8.16
N SER A 49 -4.48 -10.32 -9.36
CA SER A 49 -3.75 -10.31 -10.63
C SER A 49 -2.97 -9.01 -10.84
N VAL A 50 -3.60 -7.86 -10.53
CA VAL A 50 -2.94 -6.55 -10.60
C VAL A 50 -1.79 -6.47 -9.59
N TYR A 51 -2.02 -6.88 -8.35
CA TYR A 51 -0.98 -6.95 -7.32
C TYR A 51 0.21 -7.80 -7.77
N LYS A 52 -0.05 -9.03 -8.25
CA LYS A 52 1.00 -9.94 -8.75
C LYS A 52 1.78 -9.34 -9.92
N ARG A 53 1.11 -8.60 -10.80
CA ARG A 53 1.74 -7.87 -11.92
C ARG A 53 2.71 -6.80 -11.40
N GLY A 54 2.29 -5.98 -10.45
CA GLY A 54 3.14 -4.96 -9.82
C GLY A 54 4.32 -5.58 -9.06
N ARG A 55 4.08 -6.63 -8.28
CA ARG A 55 5.11 -7.37 -7.52
C ARG A 55 6.16 -8.02 -8.41
N ASN A 56 5.78 -8.44 -9.60
CA ASN A 56 6.65 -9.11 -10.57
C ASN A 56 7.26 -8.17 -11.61
N ALA A 57 6.96 -6.86 -11.55
CA ALA A 57 7.65 -5.88 -12.36
C ALA A 57 9.15 -5.92 -12.07
N LYS A 58 9.97 -6.10 -13.11
CA LYS A 58 11.43 -6.24 -12.97
C LYS A 58 12.02 -4.94 -12.42
N SER A 59 12.65 -5.01 -11.25
CA SER A 59 13.46 -3.91 -10.71
C SER A 59 14.91 -4.09 -11.19
N TYR A 60 15.48 -3.08 -11.85
CA TYR A 60 16.82 -3.10 -12.43
C TYR A 60 17.96 -2.97 -11.40
N THR A 61 17.66 -2.88 -10.10
CA THR A 61 18.66 -2.70 -9.05
C THR A 61 18.30 -3.51 -7.80
N SER A 62 19.24 -4.37 -7.37
CA SER A 62 19.07 -5.29 -6.23
C SER A 62 19.59 -4.66 -4.94
N ALA A 63 18.72 -4.43 -3.96
CA ALA A 63 19.12 -4.00 -2.63
C ALA A 63 19.43 -5.22 -1.73
N LYS A 64 20.58 -5.21 -1.03
CA LYS A 64 21.09 -6.37 -0.28
C LYS A 64 20.25 -6.68 0.97
N ASN A 65 19.68 -7.89 0.99
CA ASN A 65 19.36 -8.75 2.15
C ASN A 65 18.03 -8.57 2.92
N ALA A 66 17.45 -7.38 3.10
CA ALA A 66 16.14 -7.24 3.79
C ALA A 66 15.09 -6.41 3.02
N SER A 67 15.38 -6.05 1.77
CA SER A 67 14.68 -4.95 1.11
C SER A 67 14.04 -5.31 -0.22
N ILE A 68 14.42 -6.40 -0.91
CA ILE A 68 13.84 -6.71 -2.24
C ILE A 68 12.44 -7.29 -2.16
N SER A 69 12.19 -8.26 -1.26
CA SER A 69 10.87 -8.88 -1.15
C SER A 69 9.83 -7.87 -0.68
N ASP A 70 10.15 -7.11 0.36
CA ASP A 70 9.27 -6.06 0.89
C ASP A 70 9.07 -4.93 -0.11
N TYR A 71 10.12 -4.53 -0.82
CA TYR A 71 9.99 -3.55 -1.89
C TYR A 71 9.11 -4.04 -3.06
N ARG A 72 9.22 -5.31 -3.44
CA ARG A 72 8.37 -5.91 -4.48
C ARG A 72 6.91 -6.01 -4.01
N ARG A 73 6.69 -6.41 -2.76
CA ARG A 73 5.35 -6.43 -2.16
C ARG A 73 4.74 -5.03 -2.09
N ALA A 74 5.52 -4.05 -1.63
CA ALA A 74 5.13 -2.63 -1.63
C ALA A 74 4.82 -2.11 -3.04
N THR A 75 5.65 -2.44 -4.04
CA THR A 75 5.41 -2.10 -5.45
C THR A 75 4.10 -2.72 -5.98
N GLY A 76 3.83 -3.98 -5.61
CA GLY A 76 2.56 -4.64 -5.92
C GLY A 76 1.38 -3.93 -5.27
N PHE A 77 1.50 -3.52 -4.01
CA PHE A 77 0.48 -2.79 -3.29
C PHE A 77 0.21 -1.41 -3.92
N GLU A 78 1.26 -0.65 -4.28
CA GLU A 78 1.12 0.61 -5.02
C GLU A 78 0.39 0.40 -6.36
N ALA A 79 0.70 -0.67 -7.09
CA ALA A 79 0.04 -0.98 -8.36
C ALA A 79 -1.46 -1.28 -8.18
N LEU A 80 -1.83 -2.01 -7.12
CA LEU A 80 -3.23 -2.28 -6.77
C LEU A 80 -3.98 -0.98 -6.44
N MET A 81 -3.40 -0.11 -5.61
CA MET A 81 -4.00 1.19 -5.29
C MET A 81 -4.12 2.10 -6.52
N GLY A 82 -3.14 2.04 -7.42
CA GLY A 82 -3.17 2.75 -8.70
C GLY A 82 -4.28 2.26 -9.61
N TYR A 83 -4.46 0.94 -9.74
CA TYR A 83 -5.55 0.34 -10.50
C TYR A 83 -6.92 0.77 -9.99
N LEU A 84 -7.19 0.62 -8.69
CA LEU A 84 -8.49 0.98 -8.11
C LEU A 84 -8.80 2.47 -8.32
N TYR A 85 -7.79 3.33 -8.21
CA TYR A 85 -7.95 4.77 -8.47
C TYR A 85 -8.30 5.08 -9.93
N LEU A 86 -7.55 4.51 -10.88
CA LEU A 86 -7.77 4.74 -12.31
C LEU A 86 -9.10 4.14 -12.80
N SER A 87 -9.54 3.06 -12.15
CA SER A 87 -10.84 2.42 -12.40
C SER A 87 -12.00 3.08 -11.66
N GLY A 88 -11.77 4.18 -10.92
CA GLY A 88 -12.80 4.90 -10.16
C GLY A 88 -13.36 4.16 -8.94
N GLN A 89 -12.75 3.05 -8.53
CA GLN A 89 -13.17 2.19 -7.42
C GLN A 89 -12.67 2.74 -6.06
N TYR A 90 -13.02 4.00 -5.76
CA TYR A 90 -12.49 4.70 -4.60
C TYR A 90 -12.95 4.12 -3.26
N GLU A 91 -14.20 3.65 -3.18
CA GLU A 91 -14.75 3.03 -1.97
C GLU A 91 -13.97 1.77 -1.58
N ARG A 92 -13.75 0.88 -2.55
CA ARG A 92 -12.94 -0.34 -2.38
C ARG A 92 -11.50 -0.03 -2.00
N MET A 93 -10.89 0.99 -2.61
CA MET A 93 -9.55 1.45 -2.26
C MET A 93 -9.49 1.92 -0.79
N CYS A 94 -10.46 2.70 -0.35
CA CYS A 94 -10.53 3.18 1.04
C CYS A 94 -10.78 2.04 2.03
N GLU A 95 -11.63 1.07 1.69
CA GLU A 95 -11.90 -0.12 2.49
C GLU A 95 -10.61 -0.90 2.78
N LEU A 96 -9.85 -1.24 1.72
CA LEU A 96 -8.60 -1.99 1.85
C LEU A 96 -7.55 -1.24 2.68
N ILE A 97 -7.43 0.09 2.48
CA ILE A 97 -6.49 0.92 3.25
C ILE A 97 -6.88 0.93 4.73
N LYS A 98 -8.16 1.14 5.03
CA LYS A 98 -8.65 1.23 6.42
C LYS A 98 -8.43 -0.09 7.15
N ASP A 99 -8.83 -1.20 6.54
CA ASP A 99 -8.71 -2.54 7.09
C ASP A 99 -7.24 -2.91 7.38
N ALA A 100 -6.33 -2.59 6.45
CA ALA A 100 -4.91 -2.81 6.66
C ALA A 100 -4.31 -1.91 7.74
N LEU A 101 -4.79 -0.68 7.91
CA LEU A 101 -4.36 0.23 8.97
C LEU A 101 -4.83 -0.23 10.34
N ASP A 102 -6.10 -0.61 10.46
CA ASP A 102 -6.69 -1.12 11.69
C ASP A 102 -5.95 -2.39 12.14
N TRP A 103 -5.61 -3.27 11.20
CA TRP A 103 -4.78 -4.44 11.48
C TRP A 103 -3.36 -4.05 11.94
N LEU A 104 -2.68 -3.16 11.22
CA LEU A 104 -1.31 -2.73 11.55
C LEU A 104 -1.21 -2.04 12.91
N GLU A 105 -2.22 -1.24 13.30
CA GLU A 105 -2.28 -0.64 14.64
C GLU A 105 -2.43 -1.69 15.75
N ASN A 106 -3.17 -2.77 15.49
CA ASN A 106 -3.33 -3.86 16.44
C ASN A 106 -2.08 -4.73 16.55
N ASP A 107 -1.41 -5.00 15.43
CA ASP A 107 -0.14 -5.73 15.37
C ASP A 107 0.96 -5.00 16.17
N ASN A 108 1.09 -3.69 15.99
CA ASN A 108 2.06 -2.87 16.72
C ASN A 108 1.78 -2.72 18.23
N LYS A 109 0.55 -2.99 18.69
CA LYS A 109 0.21 -3.00 20.13
C LYS A 109 0.54 -4.34 20.80
N GLN A 110 0.74 -5.39 20.01
CA GLN A 110 1.04 -6.75 20.48
C GLN A 110 2.54 -7.08 20.41
N ALA A 111 3.32 -6.29 19.65
CA ALA A 111 4.78 -6.37 19.56
C ALA A 111 5.48 -5.53 20.64
#